data_AF-A0A2S7P1F2-F1
#
_entry.id   AF-A0A2S7P1F2-F1
#
_cell.length_a   1.000
_cell.length_b   1.000
_cell.length_c   1.000
_cell.angle_alpha   90.00
_cell.angle_beta   90.00
_cell.angle_gamma   90.00
#
_symmetry.space_group_name_H-M   'P 1'
#
loop_
_entity.id
_entity.type
_entity.pdbx_description
1 polymer ?
#
loop_
_entity_poly.entity_id
_entity_poly.type
_entity_poly.pdbx_seq_one_letter_code
_entity_poly.pdbx_strand_id
1 'polypeptide(L)'
;MQISEFIVPSAELLADRGSKHLTNVREITNECWTNSEAFLNPSSGSSSRSGPRLQPDFGFGFDRDAFNSEQLQKLQPFLGDLLTDYSLFAVTYQMYFPFLTCEVNSGDEELDVADRKNAYAQSVALRGLYWLFKLVGRENELHRETSSFSISHNDKNFVFVPSGEGDQRWKAYKFVKNVYDLWLPSHLKQVGSAVDMFRADLDIRAFNLPKSDESSDSDLDSMASGLSGKIESYGIVEAKQTHSLPTNQFVSPEATTKCFHSKGSALS
;
A
#
# COMPACT_ATOMS: atom_id res chain seq x y z
N MET A 1 -11.55 -23.22 1.32
CA MET A 1 -10.11 -22.93 1.25
C MET A 1 -9.97 -21.67 0.42
N GLN A 2 -9.83 -20.50 1.06
CA GLN A 2 -9.66 -19.24 0.35
C GLN A 2 -8.27 -19.24 -0.27
N ILE A 3 -8.17 -19.14 -1.59
CA ILE A 3 -6.84 -19.11 -2.20
C ILE A 3 -6.12 -17.78 -1.91
N SER A 4 -6.85 -16.73 -1.59
CA SER A 4 -6.27 -15.43 -1.25
C SER A 4 -5.19 -15.53 -0.18
N GLU A 5 -5.29 -16.43 0.82
CA GLU A 5 -4.23 -16.63 1.83
C GLU A 5 -2.89 -17.17 1.27
N PHE A 6 -2.93 -17.85 0.11
CA PHE A 6 -1.73 -18.31 -0.60
C PHE A 6 -1.11 -17.23 -1.49
N ILE A 7 -1.75 -16.07 -1.62
CA ILE A 7 -1.26 -14.91 -2.36
C ILE A 7 -0.88 -13.81 -1.37
N VAL A 8 -1.77 -13.52 -0.43
CA VAL A 8 -1.64 -12.53 0.63
C VAL A 8 -1.74 -13.26 1.97
N PRO A 9 -0.61 -13.68 2.58
CA PRO A 9 -0.65 -14.35 3.87
C PRO A 9 -1.25 -13.46 4.95
N SER A 10 -2.15 -14.02 5.75
CA SER A 10 -2.70 -13.32 6.92
C SER A 10 -1.60 -12.92 7.90
N ALA A 11 -1.55 -11.63 8.24
CA ALA A 11 -0.58 -11.10 9.19
C ALA A 11 -0.88 -11.58 10.61
N GLU A 12 -2.17 -11.69 10.95
CA GLU A 12 -2.65 -12.10 12.27
C GLU A 12 -2.38 -13.58 12.54
N LEU A 13 -2.68 -14.45 11.57
CA LEU A 13 -2.34 -15.87 11.69
C LEU A 13 -0.82 -16.09 11.77
N LEU A 14 -0.01 -15.26 11.10
CA LEU A 14 1.44 -15.31 11.24
C LEU A 14 1.90 -14.82 12.62
N ALA A 15 1.28 -13.79 13.17
CA ALA A 15 1.54 -13.30 14.51
C ALA A 15 1.26 -14.37 15.58
N ASP A 16 0.10 -15.03 15.48
CA ASP A 16 -0.30 -16.16 16.34
C ASP A 16 0.69 -17.33 16.27
N ARG A 17 1.30 -17.54 15.09
CA ARG A 17 2.32 -18.57 14.86
C ARG A 17 3.74 -18.15 15.27
N GLY A 18 3.91 -16.96 15.84
CA GLY A 18 5.16 -16.51 16.47
C GLY A 18 5.88 -15.37 15.76
N SER A 19 5.37 -14.85 14.65
CA SER A 19 5.91 -13.63 14.01
C SER A 19 5.52 -12.37 14.80
N LYS A 20 6.14 -12.17 15.97
CA LYS A 20 5.77 -11.12 16.93
C LYS A 20 5.77 -9.69 16.37
N HIS A 21 6.54 -9.41 15.33
CA HIS A 21 6.56 -8.07 14.73
C HIS A 21 5.24 -7.73 14.00
N LEU A 22 4.43 -8.74 13.65
CA LEU A 22 3.13 -8.58 12.99
C LEU A 22 1.97 -8.35 13.95
N THR A 23 2.17 -8.39 15.27
CA THR A 23 1.13 -7.99 16.23
C THR A 23 0.75 -6.51 16.09
N ASN A 24 1.58 -5.73 15.41
CA ASN A 24 1.35 -4.32 15.10
C ASN A 24 0.51 -4.11 13.83
N VAL A 25 0.10 -5.19 13.16
CA VAL A 25 -0.70 -5.14 11.94
C VAL A 25 -2.12 -5.54 12.26
N ARG A 26 -3.06 -4.71 11.81
CA ARG A 26 -4.47 -5.10 11.71
C ARG A 26 -4.73 -5.58 10.30
N GLU A 27 -5.42 -6.70 10.18
CA GLU A 27 -5.96 -7.22 8.93
C GLU A 27 -7.49 -7.06 8.95
N ILE A 28 -8.05 -6.64 7.83
CA ILE A 28 -9.49 -6.64 7.60
C ILE A 28 -9.80 -7.48 6.37
N THR A 29 -10.89 -8.23 6.44
CA THR A 29 -11.35 -9.09 5.34
C THR A 29 -12.75 -8.67 4.95
N ASN A 30 -12.90 -8.13 3.74
CA ASN A 30 -14.16 -7.63 3.20
C ASN A 30 -14.87 -6.65 4.17
N GLU A 31 -14.10 -5.84 4.90
CA GLU A 31 -14.62 -4.85 5.83
C GLU A 31 -14.63 -3.47 5.19
N CYS A 32 -15.71 -2.73 5.45
CA CYS A 32 -15.85 -1.36 5.01
C CYS A 32 -14.92 -0.43 5.80
N TRP A 33 -14.26 0.50 5.11
CA TRP A 33 -13.52 1.61 5.72
C TRP A 33 -14.50 2.69 6.23
N THR A 34 -15.21 2.38 7.31
CA THR A 34 -16.29 3.20 7.85
C THR A 34 -15.82 4.57 8.34
N ASN A 35 -14.57 4.67 8.79
CA ASN A 35 -13.99 5.90 9.33
C ASN A 35 -13.14 6.67 8.33
N SER A 36 -12.93 6.18 7.11
CA SER A 36 -12.09 6.90 6.16
C SER A 36 -12.80 8.10 5.55
N GLU A 37 -12.14 9.25 5.49
CA GLU A 37 -12.62 10.36 4.66
C GLU A 37 -12.51 9.99 3.17
N ALA A 38 -13.65 9.99 2.47
CA ALA A 38 -13.66 9.71 1.04
C ALA A 38 -12.90 10.78 0.25
N PHE A 39 -12.23 10.38 -0.84
CA PHE A 39 -11.52 11.34 -1.70
C PHE A 39 -12.50 12.29 -2.42
N LEU A 40 -13.64 11.76 -2.87
CA LEU A 40 -14.72 12.52 -3.49
C LEU A 40 -15.87 12.64 -2.51
N ASN A 41 -15.94 13.77 -1.80
CA ASN A 41 -17.11 14.11 -0.99
C ASN A 41 -17.79 15.32 -1.63
N PRO A 42 -18.99 15.16 -2.24
CA PRO A 42 -19.73 16.32 -2.71
C PRO A 42 -20.11 17.16 -1.49
N SER A 43 -19.82 18.46 -1.57
CA SER A 43 -20.13 19.44 -0.54
C SER A 43 -21.58 19.31 -0.08
N SER A 44 -21.80 19.46 1.23
CA SER A 44 -23.11 19.39 1.89
C SER A 44 -24.09 20.36 1.21
N GLY A 45 -24.86 19.86 0.25
CA GLY A 45 -25.73 20.69 -0.60
C GLY A 45 -25.92 20.15 -2.02
N SER A 46 -24.97 19.36 -2.53
CA SER A 46 -25.15 18.65 -3.81
C SER A 46 -25.83 17.31 -3.58
N SER A 47 -26.92 17.05 -4.29
CA SER A 47 -27.58 15.73 -4.39
C SER A 47 -26.71 14.68 -5.11
N SER A 48 -25.45 15.00 -5.39
CA SER A 48 -24.47 14.09 -5.97
C SER A 48 -24.12 12.98 -4.98
N ARG A 49 -24.04 11.75 -5.48
CA ARG A 49 -23.67 10.57 -4.69
C ARG A 49 -22.33 10.83 -3.99
N SER A 50 -22.29 10.67 -2.67
CA SER A 50 -21.03 10.45 -1.94
C SER A 50 -20.24 9.36 -2.67
N GLY A 51 -18.93 9.55 -2.82
CA GLY A 51 -18.07 8.58 -3.51
C GLY A 51 -18.29 7.16 -2.98
N PRO A 52 -17.99 6.12 -3.78
CA PRO A 52 -18.19 4.75 -3.33
C PRO A 52 -17.42 4.51 -2.03
N ARG A 53 -18.06 3.77 -1.13
CA ARG A 53 -17.48 3.39 0.15
C ARG A 53 -16.41 2.32 -0.09
N LEU A 54 -15.22 2.54 0.46
CA LEU A 54 -14.11 1.61 0.30
C LEU A 54 -14.35 0.34 1.11
N GLN A 55 -14.24 -0.81 0.44
CA GLN A 55 -14.35 -2.13 1.05
C GLN A 55 -13.44 -3.10 0.29
N PRO A 56 -12.11 -3.06 0.56
CA PRO A 56 -11.19 -4.02 -0.02
C PRO A 56 -11.50 -5.44 0.44
N ASP A 57 -11.25 -6.43 -0.43
CA ASP A 57 -11.36 -7.84 -0.03
C ASP A 57 -10.37 -8.18 1.09
N PHE A 58 -9.16 -7.62 1.02
CA PHE A 58 -8.23 -7.59 2.15
C PHE A 58 -7.60 -6.21 2.31
N GLY A 59 -7.45 -5.77 3.55
CA GLY A 59 -6.76 -4.53 3.90
C GLY A 59 -5.83 -4.73 5.08
N PHE A 60 -4.70 -4.05 5.05
CA PHE A 60 -3.71 -4.08 6.13
C PHE A 60 -3.30 -2.67 6.49
N GLY A 61 -3.30 -2.39 7.79
CA GLY A 61 -2.84 -1.14 8.36
C GLY A 61 -2.16 -1.40 9.70
N PHE A 62 -1.71 -0.34 10.33
CA PHE A 62 -1.23 -0.44 11.70
C PHE A 62 -2.39 -0.66 12.65
N ASP A 63 -2.24 -1.65 13.51
CA ASP A 63 -3.13 -1.83 14.64
C ASP A 63 -3.06 -0.58 15.54
N ARG A 64 -4.18 -0.18 16.15
CA ARG A 64 -4.20 0.89 17.13
C ARG A 64 -3.14 0.69 18.22
N ASP A 65 -2.93 -0.56 18.64
CA ASP A 65 -1.98 -0.92 19.70
C ASP A 65 -0.51 -0.94 19.21
N ALA A 66 -0.26 -0.70 17.91
CA ALA A 66 1.07 -0.42 17.38
C ALA A 66 1.63 0.92 17.86
N PHE A 67 0.76 1.82 18.35
CA PHE A 67 1.12 3.14 18.85
C PHE A 67 1.07 3.18 20.37
N ASN A 68 2.06 3.82 20.99
CA ASN A 68 2.06 3.98 22.45
C ASN A 68 1.03 5.03 22.89
N SER A 69 0.74 5.10 24.20
CA SER A 69 -0.28 6.01 24.73
C SER A 69 -0.02 7.49 24.45
N GLU A 70 1.24 7.91 24.36
CA GLU A 70 1.59 9.30 24.01
C GLU A 70 1.30 9.59 22.53
N GLN A 71 1.65 8.66 21.64
CA GLN A 71 1.34 8.74 20.21
C GLN A 71 -0.18 8.75 19.96
N LEU A 72 -0.93 7.90 20.67
CA LEU A 72 -2.39 7.88 20.60
C LEU A 72 -3.00 9.20 21.09
N GLN A 73 -2.47 9.78 22.18
CA GLN A 73 -2.91 11.09 22.67
C GLN A 73 -2.66 12.20 21.65
N LYS A 74 -1.53 12.14 20.93
CA LYS A 74 -1.18 13.08 19.86
C LYS A 74 -2.02 12.90 18.60
N LEU A 75 -2.45 11.67 18.29
CA LEU A 75 -3.33 11.36 17.16
C LEU A 75 -4.78 11.76 17.43
N GLN A 76 -5.24 11.66 18.68
CA GLN A 76 -6.65 11.83 19.06
C GLN A 76 -7.33 13.09 18.47
N PRO A 77 -6.69 14.28 18.44
CA PRO A 77 -7.32 15.47 17.87
C PRO A 77 -7.63 15.36 16.37
N PHE A 78 -6.93 14.49 15.63
CA PHE A 78 -7.10 14.25 14.20
C PHE A 78 -7.98 13.03 13.89
N LEU A 79 -8.16 12.15 14.87
CA LEU A 79 -9.01 10.97 14.76
C LEU A 79 -10.49 11.30 14.97
N GLY A 80 -10.80 12.34 15.75
CA GLY A 80 -12.18 12.67 16.12
C GLY A 80 -12.82 11.60 17.01
N ASP A 81 -14.15 11.55 17.05
CA ASP A 81 -14.88 10.43 17.60
C ASP A 81 -15.01 9.34 16.54
N LEU A 82 -14.13 8.32 16.58
CA LEU A 82 -14.13 7.22 15.60
C LEU A 82 -15.41 6.36 15.61
N LEU A 83 -16.39 6.62 16.48
CA LEU A 83 -17.71 5.99 16.38
C LEU A 83 -18.65 6.76 15.44
N THR A 84 -18.40 8.04 15.19
CA THR A 84 -19.29 8.93 14.43
C THR A 84 -18.61 9.72 13.31
N ASP A 85 -17.29 9.89 13.41
CA ASP A 85 -16.51 10.80 12.58
C ASP A 85 -15.68 10.05 11.54
N TYR A 86 -15.32 10.80 10.49
CA TYR A 86 -14.33 10.40 9.50
C TYR A 86 -12.95 10.94 9.88
N SER A 87 -11.90 10.19 9.54
CA SER A 87 -10.51 10.54 9.76
C SER A 87 -9.68 10.32 8.49
N LEU A 88 -8.63 11.12 8.35
CA LEU A 88 -7.57 10.86 7.37
C LEU A 88 -6.63 9.74 7.80
N PHE A 89 -6.55 9.45 9.10
CA PHE A 89 -5.54 8.55 9.66
C PHE A 89 -6.09 7.16 10.00
N ALA A 90 -7.40 7.01 10.13
CA ALA A 90 -8.05 5.75 10.50
C ALA A 90 -9.11 5.34 9.50
N VAL A 91 -9.13 4.07 9.15
CA VAL A 91 -10.15 3.48 8.25
C VAL A 91 -11.20 2.68 9.02
N THR A 92 -10.83 2.16 10.18
CA THR A 92 -11.73 1.60 11.20
C THR A 92 -11.25 2.06 12.58
N TYR A 93 -12.01 1.75 13.64
CA TYR A 93 -11.61 2.08 15.01
C TYR A 93 -10.30 1.41 15.48
N GLN A 94 -9.87 0.32 14.82
CA GLN A 94 -8.63 -0.42 15.15
C GLN A 94 -7.56 -0.39 14.06
N MET A 95 -7.82 0.17 12.89
CA MET A 95 -6.88 0.19 11.77
C MET A 95 -6.50 1.61 11.38
N TYR A 96 -5.25 1.98 11.64
CA TYR A 96 -4.68 3.28 11.32
C TYR A 96 -3.66 3.15 10.19
N PHE A 97 -3.52 4.18 9.36
CA PHE A 97 -2.57 4.27 8.24
C PHE A 97 -2.51 2.96 7.42
N PRO A 98 -3.57 2.62 6.67
CA PRO A 98 -3.54 1.46 5.78
C PRO A 98 -2.36 1.56 4.81
N PHE A 99 -1.70 0.44 4.55
CA PHE A 99 -0.50 0.38 3.70
C PHE A 99 -0.54 -0.73 2.66
N LEU A 100 -1.44 -1.70 2.76
CA LEU A 100 -1.61 -2.76 1.76
C LEU A 100 -3.09 -3.04 1.53
N THR A 101 -3.50 -3.10 0.28
CA THR A 101 -4.86 -3.50 -0.13
C THR A 101 -4.81 -4.65 -1.13
N CYS A 102 -5.79 -5.54 -1.05
CA CYS A 102 -5.98 -6.61 -2.01
C CYS A 102 -7.42 -6.60 -2.51
N GLU A 103 -7.58 -6.73 -3.82
CA GLU A 103 -8.87 -6.87 -4.49
C GLU A 103 -8.84 -8.16 -5.31
N VAL A 104 -9.88 -8.96 -5.12
CA VAL A 104 -10.11 -10.24 -5.77
C VAL A 104 -11.20 -10.04 -6.78
N ASN A 105 -10.86 -10.22 -8.05
CA ASN A 105 -11.86 -10.27 -9.09
C ASN A 105 -12.38 -11.70 -9.28
N SER A 106 -13.68 -11.90 -9.08
CA SER A 106 -14.35 -13.18 -9.33
C SER A 106 -15.20 -13.06 -10.60
N GLY A 107 -14.78 -13.71 -11.70
CA GLY A 107 -15.56 -13.73 -12.94
C GLY A 107 -14.77 -13.47 -14.22
N ASP A 108 -15.47 -13.18 -15.33
CA ASP A 108 -14.89 -12.75 -16.62
C ASP A 108 -14.53 -11.27 -16.64
N GLU A 109 -14.72 -10.57 -15.53
CA GLU A 109 -14.30 -9.19 -15.40
C GLU A 109 -12.76 -9.08 -15.50
N GLU A 110 -12.30 -8.05 -16.20
CA GLU A 110 -10.89 -7.77 -16.37
C GLU A 110 -10.26 -7.36 -15.03
N LEU A 111 -8.95 -7.57 -14.87
CA LEU A 111 -8.22 -7.14 -13.66
C LEU A 111 -8.29 -5.61 -13.45
N ASP A 112 -8.74 -4.87 -14.46
CA ASP A 112 -8.94 -3.42 -14.45
C ASP A 112 -9.89 -2.94 -13.35
N VAL A 113 -10.93 -3.71 -13.00
CA VAL A 113 -11.88 -3.40 -11.93
C VAL A 113 -11.17 -3.44 -10.58
N ALA A 114 -10.42 -4.51 -10.32
CA ALA A 114 -9.65 -4.67 -9.09
C ALA A 114 -8.56 -3.58 -8.97
N ASP A 115 -7.87 -3.27 -10.07
CA ASP A 115 -6.86 -2.21 -10.11
C ASP A 115 -7.45 -0.84 -9.82
N ARG A 116 -8.62 -0.51 -10.37
CA ARG A 116 -9.31 0.76 -10.07
C ARG A 116 -9.72 0.87 -8.61
N LYS A 117 -10.28 -0.20 -8.02
CA LYS A 117 -10.67 -0.22 -6.61
C LYS A 117 -9.45 -0.06 -5.69
N ASN A 118 -8.38 -0.79 -5.98
CA ASN A 118 -7.10 -0.66 -5.29
C ASN A 118 -6.56 0.76 -5.42
N ALA A 119 -6.50 1.33 -6.63
CA ALA A 119 -6.01 2.70 -6.83
C ALA A 119 -6.80 3.72 -6.00
N TYR A 120 -8.12 3.57 -5.91
CA TYR A 120 -8.96 4.41 -5.07
C TYR A 120 -8.64 4.23 -3.57
N ALA A 121 -8.53 2.99 -3.08
CA ALA A 121 -8.15 2.73 -1.69
C ALA A 121 -6.77 3.31 -1.34
N GLN A 122 -5.80 3.16 -2.26
CA GLN A 122 -4.45 3.70 -2.13
C GLN A 122 -4.44 5.23 -2.10
N SER A 123 -5.29 5.91 -2.88
CA SER A 123 -5.39 7.36 -2.82
C SER A 123 -5.87 7.89 -1.46
N VAL A 124 -6.79 7.18 -0.81
CA VAL A 124 -7.25 7.52 0.55
C VAL A 124 -6.14 7.26 1.57
N ALA A 125 -5.49 6.09 1.49
CA ALA A 125 -4.37 5.72 2.34
C ALA A 125 -3.22 6.74 2.29
N LEU A 126 -2.75 7.05 1.08
CA LEU A 126 -1.63 7.95 0.85
C LEU A 126 -1.96 9.41 1.18
N ARG A 127 -3.23 9.82 1.05
CA ARG A 127 -3.67 11.14 1.51
C ARG A 127 -3.45 11.29 3.01
N GLY A 128 -3.84 10.29 3.81
CA GLY A 128 -3.59 10.27 5.25
C GLY A 128 -2.12 10.38 5.60
N LEU A 129 -1.29 9.54 4.97
CA LEU A 129 0.16 9.55 5.17
C LEU A 129 0.79 10.90 4.78
N TYR A 130 0.41 11.45 3.63
CA TYR A 130 0.90 12.76 3.19
C TYR A 130 0.59 13.86 4.20
N TRP A 131 -0.64 13.92 4.72
CA TRP A 131 -1.04 14.94 5.69
C TRP A 131 -0.28 14.81 7.01
N LEU A 132 -0.08 13.58 7.52
CA LEU A 132 0.77 13.34 8.70
C LEU A 132 2.15 13.99 8.52
N PHE A 133 2.85 13.68 7.42
CA PHE A 133 4.20 14.19 7.19
C PHE A 133 4.24 15.68 6.87
N LYS A 134 3.24 16.17 6.13
CA LYS A 134 3.13 17.58 5.76
C LYS A 134 2.99 18.49 6.98
N LEU A 135 2.20 18.07 7.97
CA LEU A 135 1.94 18.87 9.18
C LEU A 135 3.16 19.00 10.08
N VAL A 136 4.08 18.03 10.03
CA VAL A 136 5.32 18.07 10.79
C VAL A 136 6.52 18.52 9.95
N GLY A 137 6.28 19.02 8.73
CA GLY A 137 7.33 19.54 7.83
C GLY A 137 8.29 18.48 7.31
N ARG A 138 7.83 17.22 7.17
CA ARG A 138 8.62 16.05 6.77
C ARG A 138 8.14 15.43 5.46
N GLU A 139 7.34 16.13 4.65
CA GLU A 139 6.80 15.61 3.38
C GLU A 139 7.88 15.16 2.39
N ASN A 140 9.10 15.70 2.49
CA ASN A 140 10.23 15.29 1.66
C ASN A 140 10.68 13.85 1.91
N GLU A 141 10.38 13.27 3.08
CA GLU A 141 10.66 11.86 3.36
C GLU A 141 9.79 10.90 2.56
N LEU A 142 8.68 11.37 1.99
CA LEU A 142 7.82 10.58 1.12
C LEU A 142 8.27 10.67 -0.36
N HIS A 143 9.20 11.58 -0.68
CA HIS A 143 9.67 11.78 -2.04
C HIS A 143 10.50 10.59 -2.51
N ARG A 144 10.05 9.93 -3.60
CA ARG A 144 10.70 8.74 -4.19
C ARG A 144 10.77 7.53 -3.27
N GLU A 145 9.95 7.49 -2.23
CA GLU A 145 9.87 6.37 -1.30
C GLU A 145 8.61 5.53 -1.54
N THR A 146 8.72 4.21 -1.34
CA THR A 146 7.56 3.31 -1.37
C THR A 146 6.76 3.48 -0.09
N SER A 147 5.50 3.93 -0.23
CA SER A 147 4.63 4.29 0.90
C SER A 147 3.49 3.29 1.14
N SER A 148 3.14 2.49 0.14
CA SER A 148 2.04 1.54 0.21
C SER A 148 2.07 0.56 -0.97
N PHE A 149 1.24 -0.48 -0.89
CA PHE A 149 1.19 -1.59 -1.85
C PHE A 149 -0.25 -1.96 -2.20
N SER A 150 -0.48 -2.45 -3.41
CA SER A 150 -1.76 -3.03 -3.82
C SER A 150 -1.56 -4.35 -4.56
N ILE A 151 -2.48 -5.29 -4.35
CA ILE A 151 -2.49 -6.59 -5.01
C ILE A 151 -3.85 -6.80 -5.66
N SER A 152 -3.85 -7.08 -6.96
CA SER A 152 -5.04 -7.45 -7.71
C SER A 152 -4.86 -8.87 -8.21
N HIS A 153 -5.82 -9.75 -7.95
CA HIS A 153 -5.78 -11.10 -8.49
C HIS A 153 -7.17 -11.57 -8.92
N ASN A 154 -7.21 -12.56 -9.82
CA ASN A 154 -8.44 -13.21 -10.22
C ASN A 154 -8.48 -14.67 -9.77
N ASP A 155 -9.68 -15.19 -9.61
CA ASP A 155 -9.87 -16.58 -9.17
C ASP A 155 -9.80 -17.60 -10.31
N LYS A 156 -9.57 -17.16 -11.56
CA LYS A 156 -9.67 -18.05 -12.74
C LYS A 156 -8.47 -18.96 -13.00
N ASN A 157 -7.35 -18.76 -12.32
CA ASN A 157 -6.15 -19.58 -12.53
C ASN A 157 -6.03 -20.77 -11.57
N PHE A 158 -7.13 -21.31 -11.04
CA PHE A 158 -7.13 -22.53 -10.23
C PHE A 158 -6.93 -23.81 -11.03
N VAL A 159 -5.72 -23.99 -11.54
CA VAL A 159 -5.21 -25.33 -11.88
C VAL A 159 -3.86 -25.50 -11.18
N PHE A 160 -3.74 -26.52 -10.32
CA PHE A 160 -2.44 -27.04 -9.88
C PHE A 160 -1.78 -27.72 -11.10
N VAL A 161 -1.25 -26.94 -12.03
CA VAL A 161 -0.27 -27.44 -12.99
C VAL A 161 1.08 -26.93 -12.51
N PRO A 162 2.10 -27.79 -12.35
CA PRO A 162 3.47 -27.34 -12.20
C PRO A 162 3.85 -26.64 -13.51
N SER A 163 3.59 -25.35 -13.61
CA SER A 163 4.15 -24.51 -14.66
C SER A 163 5.65 -24.41 -14.40
N GLY A 164 6.46 -24.67 -15.42
CA GLY A 164 7.93 -24.65 -15.34
C GLY A 164 8.53 -23.27 -15.00
N GLU A 165 7.72 -22.21 -14.99
CA GLU A 165 8.03 -20.95 -14.30
C GLU A 165 7.32 -20.96 -12.94
N GLY A 166 8.10 -20.92 -11.86
CA GLY A 166 7.59 -21.04 -10.49
C GLY A 166 6.32 -20.23 -10.23
N ASP A 167 5.37 -20.87 -9.53
CA ASP A 167 4.01 -20.39 -9.27
C ASP A 167 4.01 -18.89 -8.90
N GLN A 168 3.35 -18.07 -9.71
CA GLN A 168 3.25 -16.61 -9.49
C GLN A 168 2.64 -16.32 -8.11
N ARG A 169 1.82 -17.22 -7.55
CA ARG A 169 1.31 -17.13 -6.18
C ARG A 169 2.42 -17.18 -5.15
N TRP A 170 3.37 -18.09 -5.31
CA TRP A 170 4.53 -18.18 -4.44
C TRP A 170 5.39 -16.90 -4.50
N LYS A 171 5.45 -16.24 -5.66
CA LYS A 171 6.11 -14.93 -5.80
C LYS A 171 5.35 -13.83 -5.05
N ALA A 172 4.02 -13.75 -5.20
CA ALA A 172 3.19 -12.78 -4.49
C ALA A 172 3.22 -13.00 -2.96
N TYR A 173 3.07 -14.24 -2.51
CA TYR A 173 3.21 -14.63 -1.11
C TYR A 173 4.55 -14.19 -0.52
N LYS A 174 5.65 -14.49 -1.24
CA LYS A 174 6.99 -14.11 -0.82
C LYS A 174 7.18 -12.60 -0.84
N PHE A 175 6.58 -11.91 -1.80
CA PHE A 175 6.58 -10.45 -1.85
C PHE A 175 5.91 -9.86 -0.61
N VAL A 176 4.68 -10.29 -0.27
CA VAL A 176 3.97 -9.80 0.92
C VAL A 176 4.73 -10.10 2.20
N LYS A 177 5.28 -11.31 2.33
CA LYS A 177 6.21 -11.65 3.42
C LYS A 177 7.39 -10.68 3.50
N ASN A 178 8.00 -10.32 2.38
CA ASN A 178 9.09 -9.35 2.36
C ASN A 178 8.63 -7.94 2.75
N VAL A 179 7.40 -7.53 2.39
CA VAL A 179 6.81 -6.28 2.89
C VAL A 179 6.74 -6.31 4.42
N TYR A 180 6.24 -7.40 4.99
CA TYR A 180 6.16 -7.61 6.44
C TYR A 180 7.53 -7.63 7.13
N ASP A 181 8.47 -8.40 6.60
CA ASP A 181 9.75 -8.65 7.27
C ASP A 181 10.76 -7.50 7.08
N LEU A 182 10.72 -6.78 5.94
CA LEU A 182 11.76 -5.81 5.57
C LEU A 182 11.28 -4.35 5.57
N TRP A 183 10.05 -4.11 5.10
CA TRP A 183 9.55 -2.74 4.90
C TRP A 183 8.75 -2.24 6.11
N LEU A 184 7.82 -3.06 6.61
CA LEU A 184 6.87 -2.71 7.65
C LEU A 184 7.52 -2.14 8.93
N PRO A 185 8.60 -2.73 9.51
CA PRO A 185 9.17 -2.21 10.75
C PRO A 185 9.75 -0.80 10.58
N SER A 186 10.38 -0.55 9.43
CA SER A 186 10.94 0.76 9.09
C SER A 186 9.84 1.79 8.87
N HIS A 187 8.77 1.40 8.16
CA HIS A 187 7.63 2.28 7.91
C HIS A 187 6.89 2.64 9.21
N LEU A 188 6.62 1.66 10.09
CA LEU A 188 6.00 1.90 11.40
C LEU A 188 6.83 2.89 12.23
N LYS A 189 8.16 2.71 12.27
CA LYS A 189 9.06 3.62 12.97
C LYS A 189 9.01 5.03 12.38
N GLN A 190 8.93 5.14 11.05
CA GLN A 190 8.87 6.43 10.36
C GLN A 190 7.57 7.17 10.69
N VAL A 191 6.43 6.47 10.64
CA VAL A 191 5.10 7.00 10.98
C VAL A 191 5.04 7.37 12.47
N GLY A 192 5.47 6.49 13.38
CA GLY A 192 5.51 6.78 14.81
C GLY A 192 6.38 8.01 15.13
N SER A 193 7.54 8.14 14.48
CA SER A 193 8.41 9.32 14.60
C SER A 193 7.73 10.60 14.12
N ALA A 194 6.93 10.54 13.05
CA ALA A 194 6.16 11.71 12.59
C ALA A 194 5.06 12.08 13.58
N VAL A 195 4.35 11.08 14.12
CA VAL A 195 3.33 11.29 15.16
C VAL A 195 3.95 11.90 16.43
N ASP A 196 5.15 11.50 16.83
CA ASP A 196 5.83 12.03 18.02
C ASP A 196 6.10 13.55 17.92
N MET A 197 6.18 14.09 16.71
CA MET A 197 6.38 15.51 16.45
C MET A 197 5.09 16.34 16.48
N PHE A 198 3.92 15.69 16.57
CA PHE A 198 2.68 16.43 16.80
C PHE A 198 2.75 17.18 18.12
N ARG A 199 2.64 18.50 18.02
CA ARG A 199 2.58 19.39 19.17
C ARG A 199 1.13 19.63 19.55
N ALA A 200 0.88 19.86 20.83
CA ALA A 200 -0.44 20.21 21.34
C ALA A 200 -1.01 21.51 20.75
N ASP A 201 -0.15 22.37 20.16
CA ASP A 201 -0.50 23.64 19.52
C ASP A 201 -0.56 23.57 17.98
N LEU A 202 -0.36 22.39 17.35
CA LEU A 202 -0.66 22.22 15.93
C LEU A 202 -2.15 22.44 15.76
N ASP A 203 -2.48 23.65 15.34
CA ASP A 203 -3.85 24.11 15.19
C ASP A 203 -4.54 23.16 14.22
N ILE A 204 -5.51 22.38 14.71
CA ILE A 204 -6.40 21.52 13.90
C ILE A 204 -7.03 22.33 12.76
N ARG A 205 -7.00 23.67 12.85
CA ARG A 205 -7.36 24.60 11.78
C ARG A 205 -6.48 24.50 10.52
N ALA A 206 -5.22 24.09 10.62
CA ALA A 206 -4.38 23.78 9.45
C ALA A 206 -4.87 22.53 8.71
N PHE A 207 -5.64 21.68 9.41
CA PHE A 207 -6.34 20.50 8.90
C PHE A 207 -7.69 20.86 8.26
N ASN A 208 -8.15 22.12 8.35
CA ASN A 208 -9.24 22.59 7.50
C ASN A 208 -8.69 22.64 6.08
N LEU A 209 -8.82 21.51 5.38
CA LEU A 209 -8.84 21.48 3.93
C LEU A 209 -9.75 22.64 3.48
N PRO A 210 -9.39 23.44 2.45
CA PRO A 210 -10.36 24.35 1.87
C PRO A 210 -11.62 23.54 1.57
N LYS A 211 -12.70 23.82 2.30
CA LYS A 211 -14.03 23.43 1.86
C LYS A 211 -14.11 24.07 0.48
N SER A 212 -14.29 23.25 -0.55
CA SER A 212 -14.31 23.71 -1.95
C SER A 212 -15.08 25.03 -2.00
N ASP A 213 -14.38 26.12 -2.27
CA ASP A 213 -14.99 27.43 -2.36
C ASP A 213 -16.07 27.37 -3.45
N GLU A 214 -17.19 28.04 -3.21
CA GLU A 214 -18.23 28.29 -4.21
C GLU A 214 -17.64 29.10 -5.37
N SER A 215 -16.99 28.43 -6.32
CA SER A 215 -16.66 29.01 -7.62
C SER A 215 -17.61 28.43 -8.65
N SER A 216 -18.42 29.31 -9.22
CA SER A 216 -19.36 29.12 -10.32
C SER A 216 -19.02 27.96 -11.26
N ASP A 217 -19.96 27.03 -11.38
CA ASP A 217 -20.01 26.01 -12.42
C ASP A 217 -20.02 26.66 -13.81
N SER A 218 -18.87 26.68 -14.48
CA SER A 218 -18.81 26.90 -15.94
C SER A 218 -17.76 26.10 -16.68
N ASP A 219 -16.81 25.45 -16.00
CA ASP A 219 -15.60 24.96 -16.67
C ASP A 219 -15.44 23.42 -16.71
N LEU A 220 -16.36 22.66 -16.10
CA LEU A 220 -16.28 21.18 -16.09
C LEU A 220 -16.69 20.51 -17.41
N ASP A 221 -17.46 21.18 -18.27
CA ASP A 221 -17.83 20.65 -19.59
C ASP A 221 -16.72 20.79 -20.64
N SER A 222 -15.67 21.59 -20.37
CA SER A 222 -14.57 21.80 -21.32
C SER A 222 -13.50 20.69 -21.27
N MET A 223 -13.32 20.02 -20.12
CA MET A 223 -12.27 18.99 -19.97
C MET A 223 -12.65 17.62 -20.51
N ALA A 224 -13.94 17.29 -20.60
CA ALA A 224 -14.41 16.01 -21.13
C ALA A 224 -14.21 15.85 -22.66
N SER A 225 -13.88 16.93 -23.37
CA SER A 225 -13.72 16.93 -24.83
C SER A 225 -12.24 16.92 -25.29
N GLY A 226 -11.28 17.03 -24.37
CA GLY A 226 -9.86 17.26 -24.68
C GLY A 226 -8.93 16.02 -24.70
N LEU A 227 -9.37 14.86 -24.23
CA LEU A 227 -8.49 13.67 -24.07
C LEU A 227 -8.49 12.70 -25.26
N SER A 228 -8.97 13.12 -26.44
CA SER A 228 -8.94 12.32 -27.67
C SER A 228 -7.65 12.48 -28.51
N GLY A 229 -6.50 12.76 -27.88
CA GLY A 229 -5.25 12.97 -28.62
C GLY A 229 -4.02 12.41 -27.91
N LYS A 230 -3.59 11.22 -28.34
CA LYS A 230 -2.27 10.60 -28.12
C LYS A 230 -1.83 10.41 -26.66
N ILE A 231 -2.07 9.22 -26.13
CA ILE A 231 -1.17 8.60 -25.17
C ILE A 231 -0.31 7.60 -25.95
N GLU A 232 0.95 7.95 -26.17
CA GLU A 232 1.98 7.01 -26.55
C GLU A 232 2.20 6.05 -25.38
N SER A 233 2.00 4.76 -25.64
CA SER A 233 2.22 3.67 -24.70
C SER A 233 3.70 3.61 -24.31
N TYR A 234 4.03 3.95 -23.06
CA TYR A 234 5.29 3.50 -22.47
C TYR A 234 5.12 2.02 -22.11
N GLY A 235 5.64 1.17 -22.99
CA GLY A 235 5.57 -0.28 -22.88
C GLY A 235 6.27 -0.79 -21.62
N ILE A 236 5.57 -1.67 -20.93
CA ILE A 236 6.12 -2.59 -19.93
C ILE A 236 7.24 -3.40 -20.60
N VAL A 237 8.43 -3.41 -20.01
CA VAL A 237 9.54 -4.27 -20.43
C VAL A 237 9.18 -5.72 -20.15
N GLU A 238 8.59 -6.36 -21.15
CA GLU A 238 8.42 -7.80 -21.26
C GLU A 238 9.77 -8.39 -21.71
N ALA A 239 10.48 -9.11 -20.83
CA ALA A 239 11.71 -9.80 -21.19
C ALA A 239 11.39 -11.03 -22.05
N LYS A 240 11.16 -10.83 -23.35
CA LYS A 240 11.13 -11.91 -24.34
C LYS A 240 12.55 -12.21 -24.81
N GLN A 241 13.06 -13.36 -24.37
CA GLN A 241 14.27 -13.98 -24.89
C GLN A 241 13.97 -14.61 -26.26
N THR A 242 14.29 -13.90 -27.34
CA THR A 242 14.55 -14.51 -28.65
C THR A 242 15.44 -13.58 -29.46
N HIS A 243 16.67 -13.99 -29.77
CA HIS A 243 17.10 -14.23 -31.15
C HIS A 243 18.58 -14.65 -31.20
N SER A 244 18.77 -15.83 -31.80
CA SER A 244 19.87 -16.20 -32.70
C SER A 244 20.98 -15.17 -32.90
N LEU A 245 22.21 -15.53 -32.50
CA LEU A 245 23.45 -14.92 -32.98
C LEU A 245 24.21 -15.92 -33.86
N PRO A 246 24.91 -15.42 -34.90
CA PRO A 246 25.65 -16.26 -35.83
C PRO A 246 26.99 -16.70 -35.25
N THR A 247 27.41 -17.88 -35.70
CA THR A 247 28.72 -18.51 -35.58
C THR A 247 29.89 -17.54 -35.81
N ASN A 248 30.72 -17.26 -34.80
CA ASN A 248 32.14 -17.71 -34.75
C ASN A 248 32.97 -17.11 -33.59
N GLN A 249 33.93 -17.94 -33.18
CA GLN A 249 35.16 -17.67 -32.39
C GLN A 249 35.05 -17.70 -30.85
N PHE A 250 35.41 -18.89 -30.34
CA PHE A 250 35.78 -19.23 -28.97
C PHE A 250 37.01 -18.45 -28.50
N VAL A 251 36.91 -17.80 -27.33
CA VAL A 251 38.02 -17.60 -26.38
C VAL A 251 37.45 -17.75 -24.96
N SER A 252 37.98 -18.69 -24.19
CA SER A 252 37.63 -18.97 -22.79
C SER A 252 38.37 -18.02 -21.84
N PRO A 253 37.75 -17.62 -20.71
CA PRO A 253 38.50 -17.23 -19.52
C PRO A 253 38.24 -18.16 -18.32
N GLU A 254 39.33 -18.45 -17.64
CA GLU A 254 39.50 -19.34 -16.48
C GLU A 254 38.75 -18.87 -15.23
N ALA A 255 38.22 -19.84 -14.49
CA ALA A 255 37.71 -19.66 -13.13
C ALA A 255 38.88 -19.51 -12.14
N THR A 256 38.81 -18.52 -11.24
CA THR A 256 39.62 -18.52 -10.02
C THR A 256 38.75 -18.18 -8.82
N THR A 257 38.37 -19.23 -8.09
CA THR A 257 37.79 -19.16 -6.75
C THR A 257 38.91 -18.86 -5.74
N LYS A 258 38.75 -17.86 -4.88
CA LYS A 258 39.58 -17.68 -3.68
C LYS A 258 38.73 -17.82 -2.43
N CYS A 259 38.85 -18.99 -1.78
CA CYS A 259 38.44 -19.21 -0.39
C CYS A 259 39.36 -18.45 0.57
N PHE A 260 38.75 -17.81 1.58
CA PHE A 260 39.45 -17.30 2.75
C PHE A 260 39.74 -18.44 3.72
N HIS A 261 41.01 -18.59 4.12
CA HIS A 261 41.40 -19.38 5.29
C HIS A 261 42.21 -18.53 6.27
N SER A 262 41.80 -18.62 7.52
CA SER A 262 42.35 -17.98 8.71
C SER A 262 43.77 -18.46 9.02
N LYS A 263 44.67 -17.53 9.35
CA LYS A 263 45.98 -17.85 9.92
C LYS A 263 45.83 -18.26 11.39
N GLY A 264 46.14 -19.52 11.69
CA GLY A 264 46.57 -19.96 13.01
C GLY A 264 48.09 -20.02 13.05
N SER A 265 48.69 -19.41 14.06
CA SER A 265 50.14 -19.42 14.34
C SER A 265 50.45 -20.53 15.35
N ALA A 266 51.48 -21.34 15.10
CA ALA A 266 52.28 -22.00 16.14
C ALA A 266 53.47 -22.79 15.53
N LEU A 267 54.67 -22.44 16.01
CA LEU A 267 55.88 -23.27 16.21
C LEU A 267 56.58 -23.74 14.92
N SER A 268 57.89 -23.55 14.72
CA SER A 268 59.04 -23.44 15.61
C SER A 268 60.18 -22.68 14.94
#